data_AF-A0A7J6D5S7-F1
#
_entry.id   AF-A0A7J6D5S7-F1
#
_cell.length_a   1.000
_cell.length_b   1.000
_cell.length_c   1.000
_cell.angle_alpha   90.00
_cell.angle_beta   90.00
_cell.angle_gamma   90.00
#
_symmetry.space_group_name_H-M   'P 1'
#
loop_
_entity.id
_entity.type
_entity.pdbx_description
1 polymer ?
#
loop_
_entity_poly.entity_id
_entity_poly.type
_entity_poly.pdbx_seq_one_letter_code
_entity_poly.pdbx_strand_id
1 'polypeptide(L)'
;MHGPLVEQRDKQWFQKGSKAHQTLTCLILDAQWLKNVHKYLHFRSTSELESFHNHILMYASKRFCFSPPVYSARTMLEGLDYNNSNVIRT
;
A
#
# COMPACT_ATOMS: atom_id res chain seq x y z
N MET A 1 0.70 -10.41 -8.43
CA MET A 1 0.08 -10.89 -7.17
C MET A 1 1.03 -11.89 -6.54
N HIS A 2 1.47 -11.66 -5.31
CA HIS A 2 2.15 -12.70 -4.56
C HIS A 2 1.10 -13.77 -4.20
N GLY A 3 1.42 -15.05 -4.40
CA GLY A 3 0.53 -16.14 -3.99
C GLY A 3 0.28 -16.12 -2.48
N PRO A 4 -0.76 -16.82 -1.98
CA PRO A 4 -0.99 -16.95 -0.54
C PRO A 4 0.29 -17.40 0.12
N LEU A 5 0.66 -16.75 1.23
CA LEU A 5 1.83 -17.10 2.02
C LEU A 5 1.59 -18.51 2.55
N VAL A 6 2.06 -19.52 1.82
CA VAL A 6 2.19 -20.87 2.34
C VAL A 6 3.09 -20.70 3.56
N GLU A 7 2.56 -20.98 4.73
CA GLU A 7 3.33 -21.01 5.96
C GLU A 7 4.37 -22.12 5.82
N GLN A 8 5.48 -21.84 5.14
CA GLN A 8 6.70 -22.62 5.23
C GLN A 8 7.18 -22.46 6.67
N ARG A 9 6.64 -23.31 7.54
CA ARG A 9 7.04 -23.51 8.94
C ARG A 9 8.44 -24.12 9.03
N ASP A 10 9.01 -24.57 7.91
CA ASP A 10 10.39 -25.07 7.79
C ASP A 10 11.42 -23.96 7.53
N LYS A 11 11.16 -22.71 7.96
CA LYS A 11 12.21 -21.70 8.00
C LYS A 11 13.15 -22.05 9.15
N GLN A 12 14.32 -22.60 8.84
CA GLN A 12 15.39 -22.77 9.82
C GLN A 12 15.70 -21.42 10.46
N TRP A 13 15.52 -21.36 11.78
CA TRP A 13 15.87 -20.18 12.56
C TRP A 13 17.38 -19.92 12.46
N PHE A 14 17.76 -18.64 12.44
CA PHE A 14 19.17 -18.28 12.49
C PHE A 14 19.80 -18.85 13.76
N GLN A 15 20.89 -19.60 13.57
CA GLN A 15 21.70 -20.04 14.70
C GLN A 15 22.33 -18.83 15.38
N LYS A 16 22.25 -18.77 16.72
CA LYS A 16 22.87 -17.71 17.52
C LYS A 16 24.37 -17.69 17.26
N GLY A 17 24.91 -16.53 16.93
CA GLY A 17 26.32 -16.35 16.56
C GLY A 17 26.66 -16.66 15.10
N SER A 18 25.72 -17.12 14.28
CA SER A 18 25.93 -17.20 12.83
C SER A 18 26.22 -15.82 12.24
N LYS A 19 26.95 -15.78 11.12
CA LYS A 19 27.27 -14.51 10.43
C LYS A 19 26.00 -13.73 10.05
N ALA A 20 24.94 -14.43 9.67
CA ALA A 20 23.63 -13.84 9.41
C ALA A 20 22.99 -13.24 10.67
N HIS A 21 23.11 -13.90 11.83
CA HIS A 21 22.62 -13.36 13.10
C HIS A 21 23.41 -12.12 13.54
N GLN A 22 24.73 -12.13 13.41
CA GLN A 22 25.58 -10.99 13.80
C GLN A 22 25.34 -9.76 12.91
N THR A 23 25.23 -9.96 11.60
CA THR A 23 24.95 -8.86 10.65
C THR A 23 23.57 -8.26 10.90
N LEU A 24 22.56 -9.09 11.15
CA LEU A 24 21.20 -8.65 11.43
C LEU A 24 21.11 -7.92 12.78
N THR A 25 21.79 -8.43 13.81
CA THR A 25 21.91 -7.75 15.12
C THR A 25 22.64 -6.41 15.00
N CYS A 26 23.72 -6.33 14.24
CA CYS A 26 24.45 -5.08 13.99
C CYS A 26 23.56 -4.05 13.27
N LEU A 27 22.78 -4.48 12.29
CA LEU A 27 21.85 -3.62 11.55
C LEU A 27 20.69 -3.11 12.43
N ILE A 28 20.08 -3.98 13.24
CA ILE A 28 18.96 -3.62 14.12
C ILE A 28 19.43 -2.74 15.28
N LEU A 29 20.65 -2.94 15.79
CA LEU A 29 21.19 -2.14 16.89
C LEU A 29 21.90 -0.88 16.40
N ASP A 30 21.89 -0.60 15.10
CA ASP A 30 22.46 0.62 14.55
C ASP A 30 21.72 1.85 15.11
N ALA A 31 22.47 2.78 15.71
CA ALA A 31 21.92 3.96 16.38
C ALA A 31 21.17 4.88 15.40
N GLN A 32 21.59 4.92 14.14
CA GLN A 32 20.94 5.72 13.11
C GLN A 32 19.68 5.05 12.58
N TRP A 33 19.65 3.71 12.49
CA TRP A 33 18.44 2.94 12.21
C TRP A 33 17.39 3.13 13.31
N LEU A 34 17.75 2.95 14.59
CA LEU A 34 16.85 3.15 15.73
C LEU A 34 16.26 4.57 15.76
N LYS A 35 17.05 5.57 15.39
CA LYS A 35 16.58 6.95 15.28
C LYS A 35 15.58 7.13 14.14
N ASN A 36 15.65 6.38 13.04
CA ASN A 36 14.81 6.57 11.86
C ASN A 36 13.65 5.57 11.73
N VAL A 37 13.65 4.48 12.50
CA VAL A 37 12.67 3.38 12.39
C VAL A 37 11.22 3.86 12.54
N HIS A 38 10.97 4.87 13.39
CA HIS A 38 9.64 5.45 13.60
C HIS A 38 9.04 6.08 12.34
N LYS A 39 9.86 6.49 11.36
CA LYS A 39 9.40 7.00 10.07
C LYS A 39 8.78 5.90 9.19
N TYR A 40 9.26 4.67 9.35
CA TYR A 40 8.82 3.51 8.58
C TYR A 40 7.70 2.72 9.28
N LEU A 41 7.53 2.91 10.59
CA LEU A 41 6.43 2.34 11.36
C LEU A 41 5.05 2.83 10.88
N HIS A 42 4.97 4.08 10.40
CA HIS A 42 3.75 4.63 9.80
C HIS A 42 3.75 4.45 8.28
N PHE A 43 4.06 3.25 7.79
CA PHE A 43 3.83 2.93 6.39
C PHE A 43 2.33 2.98 6.10
N ARG A 44 1.85 4.15 5.67
CA ARG A 44 0.50 4.32 5.14
C ARG A 44 0.52 3.75 3.73
N SER A 45 -0.13 2.61 3.55
CA SER A 45 -0.35 2.08 2.22
C SER A 45 -1.14 3.11 1.40
N THR A 46 -0.68 3.43 0.21
CA THR A 46 -1.42 4.23 -0.77
C THR A 46 -2.48 3.41 -1.50
N SER A 47 -2.68 2.15 -1.13
CA SER A 47 -3.60 1.22 -1.82
C SER A 47 -5.03 1.75 -1.90
N GLU A 48 -5.56 2.36 -0.84
CA GLU A 48 -6.90 2.97 -0.86
C GLU A 48 -6.97 4.15 -1.82
N LEU A 49 -5.96 5.02 -1.81
CA LEU A 49 -5.88 6.18 -2.71
C LEU A 49 -5.72 5.75 -4.17
N GLU A 50 -4.91 4.71 -4.42
CA GLU A 50 -4.71 4.12 -5.74
C GLU A 50 -5.97 3.43 -6.25
N SER A 51 -6.69 2.73 -5.38
CA SER A 51 -7.98 2.11 -5.69
C SER A 51 -9.02 3.15 -6.09
N PHE A 52 -9.13 4.24 -5.32
CA PHE A 52 -10.01 5.36 -5.67
C PHE A 52 -9.59 6.03 -6.98
N HIS A 53 -8.30 6.29 -7.20
CA HIS A 53 -7.82 6.86 -8.46
C HIS A 53 -8.15 5.98 -9.67
N ASN A 54 -7.99 4.66 -9.55
CA ASN A 54 -8.37 3.72 -10.62
C ASN A 54 -9.87 3.76 -10.93
N HIS A 55 -10.70 3.97 -9.91
CA HIS A 55 -12.14 4.11 -10.07
C HIS A 55 -12.51 5.42 -10.80
N ILE A 56 -11.89 6.56 -10.44
CA ILE A 56 -11.97 7.83 -11.21
C ILE A 56 -11.68 7.62 -12.70
N LEU A 57 -10.66 6.83 -13.04
CA LEU A 57 -10.26 6.64 -14.44
C LEU A 57 -11.31 5.91 -15.29
N MET A 58 -12.24 5.15 -14.69
CA MET A 58 -13.37 4.56 -15.41
C MET A 58 -14.34 5.63 -15.91
N TYR A 59 -14.54 6.69 -15.12
CA TYR A 59 -15.47 7.78 -15.43
C TYR A 59 -14.80 8.94 -16.17
N ALA A 60 -13.53 9.22 -15.88
CA ALA A 60 -12.77 10.34 -16.42
C ALA A 60 -11.39 9.89 -16.91
N SER A 61 -11.39 9.07 -17.97
CA SER A 61 -10.14 8.56 -18.56
C SER A 61 -9.25 9.69 -19.10
N LYS A 62 -7.95 9.60 -18.80
CA LYS A 62 -6.91 10.56 -19.25
C LYS A 62 -6.76 10.66 -20.77
N ARG A 63 -7.34 9.73 -21.53
CA ARG A 63 -7.25 9.68 -23.00
C ARG A 63 -8.26 10.57 -23.71
N PHE A 64 -9.22 11.13 -22.97
CA PHE A 64 -10.27 11.98 -23.53
C PHE A 64 -10.17 13.39 -22.96
N CYS A 65 -10.35 14.39 -23.82
CA CYS A 65 -10.45 15.77 -23.40
C CYS A 65 -11.89 16.06 -22.97
N PHE A 66 -12.10 16.33 -21.69
CA PHE A 66 -13.38 16.76 -21.15
C PHE A 66 -13.34 18.27 -20.91
N SER A 67 -14.47 18.95 -21.15
CA SER A 67 -14.61 20.32 -20.66
C SER A 67 -14.66 20.31 -19.12
N PRO A 68 -14.19 21.38 -18.45
CA PRO A 68 -14.20 21.46 -16.99
C PRO A 68 -15.53 21.07 -16.31
N PRO A 69 -16.72 21.50 -16.79
CA PRO A 69 -17.98 21.09 -16.16
C PRO A 69 -18.28 19.59 -16.32
N VAL A 70 -17.95 19.00 -17.48
CA VAL A 70 -18.18 17.56 -17.74
C VAL A 70 -17.25 16.70 -16.88
N TYR A 71 -15.99 17.11 -16.74
CA TYR A 71 -15.02 16.43 -15.86
C TYR A 71 -15.47 16.47 -14.40
N SER A 72 -15.93 17.64 -13.93
CA SER A 72 -16.43 17.81 -12.56
C SER A 72 -17.64 16.91 -12.27
N ALA A 73 -18.64 16.91 -13.15
CA ALA A 73 -19.83 16.06 -13.00
C ALA A 73 -19.49 14.56 -12.97
N ARG A 74 -18.57 14.11 -13.85
CA ARG A 74 -18.10 12.72 -13.89
C ARG A 74 -17.36 12.31 -12.63
N THR A 75 -16.54 13.19 -12.06
CA THR A 75 -15.80 12.93 -10.82
C THR A 75 -16.74 12.89 -9.61
N MET A 76 -17.76 13.75 -9.57
CA MET A 76 -18.80 13.69 -8.53
C MET A 76 -19.62 12.40 -8.59
N LEU A 77 -20.00 11.97 -9.80
CA LEU A 77 -20.72 10.70 -10.01
C LEU A 77 -19.88 9.51 -9.54
N GLU A 78 -18.60 9.50 -9.87
CA GLU A 78 -17.68 8.46 -9.45
C GLU A 78 -17.55 8.37 -7.92
N GLY A 79 -17.42 9.51 -7.22
CA GLY A 79 -17.33 9.53 -5.77
C GLY A 79 -18.59 8.97 -5.08
N LEU A 80 -19.77 9.25 -5.65
CA LEU A 80 -21.03 8.67 -5.17
C LEU A 80 -21.06 7.14 -5.35
N ASP A 81 -20.64 6.65 -6.51
CA ASP A 81 -20.62 5.22 -6.83
C ASP A 81 -19.58 4.44 -6.00
N TYR A 82 -18.41 5.03 -5.78
CA TYR A 82 -17.37 4.48 -4.92
C TYR A 82 -17.85 4.35 -3.47
N ASN A 83 -18.55 5.36 -2.95
CA ASN A 83 -19.10 5.33 -1.60
C ASN A 83 -20.18 4.26 -1.47
N ASN A 84 -21.09 4.16 -2.44
CA ASN A 84 -22.13 3.12 -2.45
C ASN A 84 -21.52 1.70 -2.52
N SER A 85 -20.49 1.51 -3.34
CA SER A 85 -19.82 0.21 -3.51
C SER A 85 -18.99 -0.23 -2.30
N ASN A 86 -18.44 0.72 -1.52
CA ASN A 86 -17.68 0.42 -0.29
C ASN A 86 -18.57 0.23 0.95
N VAL A 87 -19.70 0.93 1.04
CA VAL A 87 -20.66 0.75 2.16
C VAL A 87 -21.27 -0.66 2.18
N ILE A 88 -21.38 -1.35 1.05
CA ILE A 88 -21.89 -2.73 0.96
C ILE A 88 -20.82 -3.77 1.39
N ARG A 89 -19.55 -3.36 1.58
CA ARG A 89 -18.43 -4.26 1.93
C ARG A 89 -18.02 -4.21 3.41
N THR A 90 -18.65 -3.39 4.23
CA THR A 90 -18.52 -3.33 5.70
C THR A 90 -19.77 -3.88 6.37
#